data_AF-A0A820TBS6-F1
#
_entry.id   AF-A0A820TBS6-F1
#
_cell.length_a   1.000
_cell.length_b   1.000
_cell.length_c   1.000
_cell.angle_alpha   90.00
_cell.angle_beta   90.00
_cell.angle_gamma   90.00
#
_symmetry.space_group_name_H-M   'P 1'
#
loop_
_entity.id
_entity.type
_entity.pdbx_description
1 polymer ?
#
loop_
_entity_poly.entity_id
_entity_poly.type
_entity_poly.pdbx_seq_one_letter_code
_entity_poly.pdbx_strand_id
1 'polypeptide(L)'
;HEKSLVEAAWQALRAAWACDDSNNEQGAVRSRLRAAKLIDESRSANVEFSKQLGLDRCIEADALRRAGEHQRAKDLLQHMQEYHRNVPFSSFRREDPESSKYSEN
;
A
#
# COMPACT_ATOMS: atom_id res chain seq x y z
N HIS A 1 12.00 14.06 -6.22
CA HIS A 1 11.69 12.86 -7.02
C HIS A 1 10.81 11.85 -6.25
N GLU A 2 10.40 12.12 -5.00
CA GLU A 2 9.62 11.18 -4.17
C GLU A 2 8.14 11.06 -4.54
N LYS A 3 7.47 12.17 -4.91
CA LYS A 3 6.08 12.18 -5.40
C LYS A 3 5.84 11.25 -6.60
N SER A 4 6.88 10.99 -7.40
CA SER A 4 6.73 10.20 -8.63
C SER A 4 6.55 8.71 -8.36
N LEU A 5 7.00 8.16 -7.22
CA LEU A 5 6.84 6.73 -6.93
C LEU A 5 5.38 6.39 -6.62
N VAL A 6 4.74 7.19 -5.76
CA VAL A 6 3.33 7.03 -5.38
C VAL A 6 2.43 7.25 -6.60
N GLU A 7 2.68 8.30 -7.39
CA GLU A 7 1.96 8.54 -8.64
C GLU A 7 2.14 7.38 -9.62
N ALA A 8 3.37 6.91 -9.83
CA ALA A 8 3.64 5.78 -10.72
C ALA A 8 2.96 4.49 -10.27
N ALA A 9 2.90 4.23 -8.96
CA ALA A 9 2.20 3.08 -8.40
C ALA A 9 0.69 3.16 -8.68
N TRP A 10 0.08 4.33 -8.48
CA TRP A 10 -1.33 4.54 -8.83
C TRP A 10 -1.59 4.40 -10.34
N GLN A 11 -0.70 4.91 -11.18
CA GLN A 11 -0.83 4.71 -12.64
C GLN A 11 -0.71 3.24 -13.03
N ALA A 12 0.19 2.48 -12.39
CA ALA A 12 0.30 1.04 -12.62
C ALA A 12 -0.96 0.28 -12.16
N LEU A 13 -1.58 0.66 -11.03
CA LEU A 13 -2.85 0.09 -10.59
C LEU A 13 -3.99 0.38 -11.58
N ARG A 14 -4.10 1.63 -12.04
CA ARG A 14 -5.11 2.01 -13.05
C ARG A 14 -4.90 1.27 -14.37
N ALA A 15 -3.65 1.08 -14.79
CA ALA A 15 -3.33 0.28 -15.96
C ALA A 15 -3.72 -1.20 -15.77
N ALA A 16 -3.55 -1.76 -14.57
CA ALA A 16 -4.01 -3.10 -14.27
C ALA A 16 -5.53 -3.22 -14.39
N TRP A 17 -6.29 -2.27 -13.84
CA TRP A 17 -7.75 -2.26 -13.95
C TRP A 17 -8.22 -2.10 -15.40
N ALA A 18 -7.59 -1.23 -16.18
CA ALA A 18 -7.89 -1.12 -17.61
C ALA A 18 -7.57 -2.42 -18.40
N CYS A 19 -6.53 -3.15 -18.00
CA CYS A 19 -6.24 -4.47 -18.55
C CYS A 19 -7.30 -5.51 -18.15
N ASP A 20 -7.80 -5.46 -16.91
CA ASP A 20 -8.90 -6.31 -16.44
C ASP A 20 -10.17 -6.08 -17.25
N ASP A 21 -10.55 -4.82 -17.44
CA ASP A 21 -11.73 -4.43 -18.23
C ASP A 21 -11.63 -4.87 -19.70
N SER A 22 -10.41 -5.02 -20.22
CA SER A 22 -10.14 -5.46 -21.60
C SER A 22 -9.82 -6.96 -21.73
N ASN A 23 -9.97 -7.74 -20.64
CA ASN A 23 -9.59 -9.17 -20.58
C ASN A 23 -8.12 -9.44 -20.98
N ASN A 24 -7.23 -8.45 -20.81
CA ASN A 24 -5.80 -8.60 -21.07
C ASN A 24 -5.06 -9.07 -19.81
N GLU A 25 -5.19 -10.35 -19.49
CA GLU A 25 -4.65 -10.91 -18.24
C GLU A 25 -3.13 -10.70 -18.10
N GLN A 26 -2.36 -10.90 -19.19
CA GLN A 26 -0.91 -10.71 -19.13
C GLN A 26 -0.53 -9.24 -18.84
N GLY A 27 -1.27 -8.30 -19.42
CA GLY A 27 -1.11 -6.87 -19.14
C GLY A 27 -1.48 -6.52 -17.70
N ALA A 28 -2.55 -7.11 -17.18
CA ALA A 28 -2.99 -6.93 -15.81
C ALA A 28 -1.93 -7.45 -14.82
N VAL A 29 -1.43 -8.67 -14.99
CA VAL A 29 -0.36 -9.26 -14.16
C VAL A 29 0.87 -8.37 -14.14
N ARG A 30 1.39 -7.96 -15.31
CA ARG A 30 2.58 -7.08 -15.36
C ARG A 30 2.35 -5.76 -14.63
N SER A 31 1.17 -5.16 -14.78
CA SER A 31 0.83 -3.89 -14.16
C SER A 31 0.67 -4.03 -12.64
N ARG A 32 0.05 -5.10 -12.15
CA ARG A 32 -0.07 -5.42 -10.71
C ARG A 32 1.30 -5.63 -10.07
N LEU A 33 2.18 -6.39 -10.70
CA LEU A 33 3.55 -6.62 -10.20
C LEU A 33 4.36 -5.32 -10.16
N ARG A 34 4.21 -4.45 -11.16
CA ARG A 34 4.83 -3.13 -11.18
C ARG A 34 4.29 -2.24 -10.06
N ALA A 35 2.98 -2.22 -9.83
CA ALA A 35 2.38 -1.47 -8.74
C ALA A 35 2.91 -1.93 -7.38
N ALA A 36 2.91 -3.25 -7.13
CA ALA A 36 3.44 -3.82 -5.89
C ALA A 36 4.90 -3.40 -5.63
N LYS A 37 5.75 -3.47 -6.67
CA LYS A 37 7.14 -3.02 -6.58
C LYS A 37 7.26 -1.54 -6.22
N LEU A 38 6.49 -0.66 -6.87
CA LEU A 38 6.55 0.79 -6.62
C LEU A 38 6.03 1.16 -5.23
N ILE A 39 5.04 0.42 -4.71
CA ILE A 39 4.57 0.58 -3.33
C ILE A 39 5.70 0.23 -2.36
N ASP A 40 6.36 -0.91 -2.55
CA ASP A 40 7.48 -1.33 -1.70
C ASP A 40 8.66 -0.35 -1.75
N GLU A 41 8.98 0.18 -2.94
CA GLU A 41 10.01 1.20 -3.12
C GLU A 41 9.63 2.53 -2.43
N SER A 42 8.38 2.98 -2.55
CA SER A 42 7.92 4.20 -1.87
C SER A 42 8.06 4.09 -0.35
N ARG A 43 7.73 2.93 0.20
CA ARG A 43 7.86 2.64 1.64
C ARG A 43 9.31 2.54 2.08
N SER A 44 10.17 1.89 1.30
CA SER A 44 11.62 1.84 1.57
C SER A 44 12.27 3.23 1.53
N ALA A 45 11.71 4.15 0.74
CA ALA A 45 12.10 5.54 0.67
C ALA A 45 11.42 6.45 1.74
N ASN A 46 10.67 5.88 2.70
CA ASN A 46 9.87 6.62 3.69
C ASN A 46 8.89 7.65 3.07
N VAL A 47 8.42 7.40 1.86
CA VAL A 47 7.41 8.22 1.19
C VAL A 47 6.03 7.69 1.56
N GLU A 48 5.19 8.56 2.10
CA GLU A 48 3.82 8.21 2.47
C GLU A 48 2.99 7.90 1.22
N PHE A 49 2.58 6.63 1.07
CA PHE A 49 1.72 6.20 -0.04
C PHE A 49 0.25 6.61 0.16
N SER A 50 -0.21 6.60 1.42
CA SER A 50 -1.57 6.99 1.82
C SER A 50 -1.56 7.44 3.27
N LYS A 51 -2.43 8.40 3.61
CA LYS A 51 -2.69 8.83 4.99
C LYS A 51 -3.34 7.74 5.85
N GLN A 52 -3.95 6.75 5.23
CA GLN A 52 -4.55 5.63 5.93
C GLN A 52 -3.47 4.59 6.23
N LEU A 53 -3.18 4.42 7.53
CA LEU A 53 -2.22 3.43 8.01
C LEU A 53 -2.52 2.03 7.47
N GLY A 54 -1.51 1.38 6.90
CA GLY A 54 -1.58 0.02 6.37
C GLY A 54 -2.30 -0.12 5.03
N LEU A 55 -2.84 0.96 4.45
CA LEU A 55 -3.51 0.89 3.15
C LEU A 55 -2.55 0.47 2.03
N ASP A 56 -1.30 0.94 2.08
CA ASP A 56 -0.24 0.55 1.16
C ASP A 56 -0.02 -0.97 1.16
N ARG A 57 0.08 -1.59 2.34
CA ARG A 57 0.24 -3.04 2.52
C ARG A 57 -0.97 -3.81 2.01
N CYS A 58 -2.18 -3.34 2.27
CA CYS A 58 -3.41 -3.97 1.79
C CYS A 58 -3.49 -3.96 0.25
N ILE A 59 -3.17 -2.82 -0.38
CA ILE A 59 -3.19 -2.69 -1.84
C ILE A 59 -2.10 -3.55 -2.47
N GLU A 60 -0.89 -3.55 -1.91
CA GLU A 60 0.21 -4.39 -2.38
C GLU A 60 -0.12 -5.89 -2.26
N ALA A 61 -0.71 -6.32 -1.14
CA ALA A 61 -1.13 -7.70 -0.93
C ALA A 61 -2.21 -8.12 -1.95
N ASP A 62 -3.21 -7.28 -2.23
CA ASP A 62 -4.22 -7.59 -3.25
C ASP A 62 -3.61 -7.64 -4.65
N ALA A 63 -2.72 -6.71 -5.00
CA ALA A 63 -2.03 -6.71 -6.29
C ALA A 63 -1.21 -7.99 -6.49
N LEU A 64 -0.43 -8.41 -5.48
CA LEU A 64 0.34 -9.66 -5.50
C LEU A 64 -0.59 -10.87 -5.62
N ARG A 65 -1.66 -10.93 -4.84
CA ARG A 65 -2.64 -12.03 -4.87
C ARG A 65 -3.29 -12.16 -6.26
N ARG A 66 -3.75 -11.05 -6.86
CA ARG A 66 -4.34 -11.05 -8.21
C ARG A 66 -3.31 -11.31 -9.32
N ALA A 67 -2.02 -11.13 -9.06
CA ALA A 67 -0.95 -11.50 -9.98
C ALA A 67 -0.50 -12.97 -9.85
N GLY A 68 -1.07 -13.74 -8.90
CA GLY A 68 -0.68 -15.13 -8.63
C GLY A 68 0.50 -15.28 -7.66
N GLU A 69 1.05 -14.19 -7.14
CA GLU A 69 2.17 -14.16 -6.20
C GLU A 69 1.72 -14.43 -4.75
N HIS A 70 1.01 -15.54 -4.53
CA HIS A 70 0.34 -15.84 -3.26
C HIS A 70 1.30 -15.91 -2.06
N GLN A 71 2.49 -16.48 -2.25
CA GLN A 71 3.47 -16.60 -1.17
C GLN A 71 3.97 -15.23 -0.72
N ARG A 72 4.31 -14.35 -1.66
CA ARG A 72 4.75 -12.98 -1.36
C ARG A 72 3.65 -12.17 -0.67
N ALA A 73 2.39 -12.31 -1.12
CA ALA A 73 1.25 -11.68 -0.46
C ALA A 73 1.09 -12.16 0.99
N LYS A 74 1.27 -13.46 1.23
CA LYS A 74 1.22 -14.05 2.58
C LYS A 74 2.34 -13.51 3.47
N ASP A 75 3.59 -13.52 2.99
CA ASP A 75 4.76 -13.06 3.75
C ASP A 75 4.60 -11.59 4.15
N LEU A 76 4.11 -10.75 3.21
CA LEU A 76 3.80 -9.34 3.45
C LEU A 76 2.80 -9.14 4.59
N LEU A 77 1.70 -9.92 4.60
CA LEU A 77 0.66 -9.84 5.61
C LEU A 77 1.12 -10.38 6.97
N GLN A 78 1.95 -11.44 6.98
CA GLN A 78 2.53 -11.97 8.22
C GLN A 78 3.46 -10.96 8.87
N HIS A 79 4.34 -10.32 8.09
CA HIS A 79 5.21 -9.26 8.59
C HIS A 79 4.40 -8.09 9.19
N MET A 80 3.28 -7.73 8.57
CA MET A 80 2.37 -6.71 9.09
C MET A 80 1.77 -7.12 10.45
N GLN A 81 1.30 -8.37 10.59
CA GLN A 81 0.76 -8.89 11.84
C GLN A 81 1.80 -8.92 12.96
N GLU A 82 3.02 -9.32 12.65
CA GLU A 82 4.14 -9.35 13.61
C GLU A 82 4.51 -7.95 14.08
N TYR A 83 4.58 -6.98 13.16
CA TYR A 83 4.80 -5.58 13.50
C TYR A 83 3.72 -5.05 14.46
N HIS A 84 2.43 -5.27 14.15
CA HIS A 84 1.33 -4.83 15.03
C HIS A 84 1.26 -5.59 16.35
N ARG A 85 1.73 -6.84 16.42
CA ARG A 85 1.79 -7.60 17.68
C ARG A 85 2.84 -7.02 18.62
N ASN A 86 3.96 -6.54 18.08
CA ASN A 86 5.11 -6.09 18.86
C ASN A 86 5.13 -4.57 19.09
N VAL A 87 4.33 -3.80 18.36
CA VAL A 87 4.21 -2.34 18.50
C VAL A 87 2.89 -2.02 19.21
N PRO A 88 2.92 -1.48 20.44
CA PRO A 88 1.71 -1.22 21.21
C PRO A 88 0.78 -0.26 20.46
N PHE A 89 -0.53 -0.42 20.64
CA PHE A 89 -1.52 0.43 19.97
C PHE A 89 -1.28 1.93 20.22
N SER A 90 -0.73 2.27 21.39
CA SER A 90 -0.35 3.63 21.80
C SER A 90 0.76 4.28 20.98
N SER A 91 1.56 3.51 20.24
CA SER A 91 2.59 4.05 19.33
C SER A 91 2.05 4.45 17.96
N PHE A 92 0.82 4.06 17.61
CA PHE A 92 0.15 4.57 16.43
C PHE A 92 -0.42 5.94 16.77
N ARG A 93 0.36 7.00 16.51
CA ARG A 93 -0.06 8.39 16.69
C ARG A 93 -1.24 8.65 15.73
N ARG A 94 -2.47 8.58 16.25
CA ARG A 94 -3.59 9.30 15.63
C ARG A 94 -3.31 10.76 15.89
N GLU A 95 -2.91 11.51 14.87
CA GLU A 95 -3.25 12.92 14.90
C GLU A 95 -4.77 12.97 14.77
N ASP A 96 -5.48 12.96 15.90
CA ASP A 96 -6.89 13.33 15.92
C ASP A 96 -6.94 14.84 15.63
N PRO A 97 -7.42 15.28 14.45
CA PRO A 97 -7.48 16.71 14.13
C PRO A 97 -8.45 17.48 15.04
N GLU A 98 -9.23 16.79 15.90
CA GLU A 98 -10.14 17.40 16.87
C GLU A 98 -9.53 17.63 18.26
N SER A 99 -8.37 17.04 18.59
CA SER A 99 -7.77 17.24 19.93
C SER A 99 -7.20 18.64 20.13
N SER A 100 -7.03 19.43 19.05
CA SER A 100 -6.57 20.82 19.09
C SER A 100 -7.67 21.83 19.48
N LYS A 101 -8.95 21.42 19.53
CA LYS A 101 -10.07 22.36 19.76
C LYS A 101 -10.47 22.53 21.23
N TYR A 102 -9.89 21.76 22.14
CA TYR A 102 -10.30 21.74 23.56
C TYR A 102 -9.18 22.09 24.55
N SER A 103 -8.04 22.62 24.09
CA SER A 103 -6.91 23.00 24.95
C SER A 103 -6.86 24.48 25.36
N GLU A 104 -7.90 25.25 25.09
CA GLU A 104 -8.06 26.61 25.62
C GLU A 104 -9.45 26.76 26.24
N ASN A 105 -9.52 26.51 27.55
CA ASN A 105 -10.45 27.11 28.50
C ASN A 105 -9.91 26.94 29.92
#